data_AF-A0A8I0P8L7-F1
#
_entry.id   AF-A0A8I0P8L7-F1
#
_cell.length_a   1.000
_cell.length_b   1.000
_cell.length_c   1.000
_cell.angle_alpha   90.00
_cell.angle_beta   90.00
_cell.angle_gamma   90.00
#
_symmetry.space_group_name_H-M   'P 1'
#
loop_
_entity.id
_entity.type
_entity.pdbx_description
1 polymer ?
#
loop_
_entity_poly.entity_id
_entity_poly.type
_entity_poly.pdbx_seq_one_letter_code
_entity_poly.pdbx_strand_id
1 'polypeptide(L)'
;MNVNLDQAYWIGLLVSVILPVLVGLVTTRVTHAGVKAVLLLALSGLDGFLVEYVAGGPGYDVGTAAVLALVAFATGVLSHFGLWKPVGVAGRAQDTFVKAA
;
A
#
# COMPACT_ATOMS: atom_id res chain seq x y z
N MET A 1 26.60 -3.30 -19.38
CA MET A 1 25.66 -3.11 -18.26
C MET A 1 26.46 -3.25 -16.98
N ASN A 2 26.67 -2.16 -16.23
CA ASN A 2 27.27 -2.24 -14.90
C ASN A 2 26.13 -2.42 -13.90
N VAL A 3 26.14 -3.55 -13.18
CA VAL A 3 25.24 -3.78 -12.05
C VAL A 3 25.80 -2.98 -10.87
N ASN A 4 25.08 -1.95 -10.43
CA ASN A 4 25.48 -1.15 -9.28
C ASN A 4 24.80 -1.73 -8.04
N LEU A 5 25.59 -2.36 -7.17
CA LEU A 5 25.13 -3.00 -5.93
C LEU A 5 25.19 -1.99 -4.78
N ASP A 6 24.40 -0.92 -4.92
CA ASP A 6 24.31 0.14 -3.91
C ASP A 6 23.38 -0.26 -2.75
N GLN A 7 23.26 0.63 -1.77
CA GLN A 7 22.37 0.41 -0.62
C GLN A 7 20.90 0.28 -1.04
N ALA A 8 20.48 1.00 -2.09
CA ALA A 8 19.13 0.94 -2.64
C ALA A 8 18.82 -0.46 -3.19
N TYR A 9 19.76 -1.07 -3.93
CA TYR A 9 19.64 -2.43 -4.43
C TYR A 9 19.44 -3.45 -3.29
N TRP A 10 20.26 -3.39 -2.23
CA TRP A 10 20.17 -4.34 -1.12
C TRP A 10 18.88 -4.19 -0.31
N ILE A 11 18.42 -2.95 -0.10
CA ILE A 11 17.13 -2.70 0.54
C ILE A 11 15.99 -3.23 -0.34
N GLY A 12 16.00 -2.92 -1.64
CA GLY A 12 14.99 -3.42 -2.59
C GLY A 12 14.95 -4.95 -2.63
N LEU A 13 16.12 -5.60 -2.63
CA LEU A 13 16.23 -7.05 -2.58
C LEU A 13 15.61 -7.63 -1.29
N LEU A 14 15.98 -7.09 -0.13
CA LEU A 14 15.45 -7.53 1.16
C LEU A 14 13.93 -7.35 1.23
N VAL A 15 13.42 -6.22 0.77
CA VAL A 15 11.99 -5.91 0.72
C VAL A 15 11.26 -6.89 -0.20
N SER A 16 11.82 -7.19 -1.38
CA SER A 16 11.22 -8.13 -2.35
C SER A 16 11.08 -9.56 -1.84
N VAL A 17 11.86 -9.97 -0.83
CA VAL A 17 11.78 -11.29 -0.21
C VAL A 17 10.92 -11.28 1.05
N ILE A 18 11.15 -10.31 1.95
CA ILE A 18 10.49 -10.28 3.25
C ILE A 18 9.01 -9.92 3.14
N LEU A 19 8.63 -8.95 2.30
CA LEU A 19 7.23 -8.55 2.16
C LEU A 19 6.33 -9.70 1.69
N PRO A 20 6.67 -10.46 0.63
CA PRO A 20 5.87 -11.62 0.23
C PRO A 20 5.75 -12.69 1.32
N VAL A 21 6.80 -12.91 2.13
CA VAL A 21 6.75 -13.85 3.26
C VAL A 21 5.75 -13.38 4.32
N LEU A 22 5.76 -12.09 4.66
CA LEU A 22 4.79 -11.52 5.59
C LEU A 22 3.36 -11.59 5.04
N VAL A 23 3.17 -11.32 3.75
CA VAL A 23 1.87 -11.48 3.07
C VAL A 23 1.41 -12.95 3.13
N GLY A 24 2.31 -13.90 2.84
CA GLY A 24 2.04 -15.33 2.96
C GLY A 24 1.64 -15.73 4.38
N LEU A 25 2.34 -15.21 5.40
CA LEU A 25 2.01 -15.45 6.80
C LEU A 25 0.62 -14.90 7.16
N VAL A 26 0.31 -13.67 6.76
CA VAL A 26 -0.99 -13.05 7.03
C VAL A 26 -2.13 -13.81 6.35
N THR A 27 -1.93 -14.17 5.08
CA THR A 27 -2.97 -14.87 4.30
C THR A 27 -3.24 -16.28 4.83
N THR A 28 -2.22 -16.99 5.34
CA THR A 28 -2.32 -18.38 5.83
C THR A 28 -2.69 -18.50 7.31
N ARG A 29 -2.25 -17.56 8.17
CA ARG A 29 -2.43 -17.69 9.64
C ARG A 29 -3.56 -16.83 10.20
N VAL A 30 -3.90 -15.72 9.56
CA VAL A 30 -4.98 -14.85 10.04
C VAL A 30 -6.30 -15.37 9.49
N THR A 31 -7.25 -15.70 10.36
CA THR A 31 -8.56 -16.25 9.95
C THR A 31 -9.65 -15.18 9.94
N HIS A 32 -9.53 -14.16 10.80
CA HIS A 32 -10.47 -13.06 10.85
C HIS A 32 -10.33 -12.16 9.61
N ALA A 33 -11.41 -12.04 8.82
CA ALA A 33 -11.40 -11.30 7.55
C ALA A 33 -10.97 -9.83 7.70
N GLY A 34 -11.54 -9.11 8.66
CA GLY A 34 -11.18 -7.71 8.94
C GLY A 34 -9.71 -7.51 9.33
N VAL A 35 -9.21 -8.28 10.30
CA VAL A 35 -7.80 -8.24 10.72
C VAL A 35 -6.87 -8.57 9.56
N LYS A 36 -7.19 -9.61 8.78
CA LYS A 36 -6.41 -9.96 7.58
C LYS A 36 -6.34 -8.79 6.62
N ALA A 37 -7.47 -8.17 6.31
CA ALA A 37 -7.51 -7.06 5.37
C ALA A 37 -6.72 -5.84 5.86
N VAL A 38 -6.84 -5.48 7.15
CA VAL A 38 -6.07 -4.37 7.73
C VAL A 38 -4.57 -4.65 7.66
N LEU A 39 -4.13 -5.87 8.01
CA LEU A 39 -2.72 -6.25 7.92
C LEU A 39 -2.21 -6.25 6.49
N LEU A 40 -2.99 -6.75 5.53
CA LEU A 40 -2.62 -6.72 4.11
C LEU A 40 -2.58 -5.29 3.56
N LEU A 41 -3.51 -4.42 3.96
CA LEU A 41 -3.47 -2.99 3.62
C LEU A 41 -2.23 -2.32 4.20
N ALA A 42 -1.85 -2.63 5.44
CA ALA A 42 -0.63 -2.10 6.04
C ALA A 42 0.62 -2.57 5.28
N LEU A 43 0.70 -3.85 4.91
CA LEU A 43 1.81 -4.39 4.12
C LEU A 43 1.87 -3.76 2.73
N SER A 44 0.72 -3.54 2.08
CA SER A 44 0.65 -2.87 0.79
C SER A 44 1.07 -1.39 0.87
N GLY A 45 0.67 -0.67 1.92
CA GLY A 45 1.10 0.70 2.15
C GLY A 45 2.60 0.80 2.44
N LEU A 46 3.13 -0.15 3.22
CA LEU A 46 4.56 -0.27 3.50
C LEU A 46 5.37 -0.55 2.23
N ASP A 47 4.88 -1.44 1.35
CA ASP A 47 5.51 -1.73 0.06
C ASP A 47 5.64 -0.45 -0.79
N GLY A 48 4.53 0.27 -0.99
CA GLY A 48 4.53 1.53 -1.75
C GLY A 48 5.48 2.57 -1.16
N PHE A 49 5.46 2.74 0.17
CA PHE A 49 6.36 3.66 0.86
C PHE A 49 7.84 3.28 0.70
N LEU A 50 8.18 1.99 0.83
CA LEU A 50 9.56 1.52 0.70
C LEU A 50 10.08 1.66 -0.74
N VAL A 51 9.24 1.39 -1.73
CA VAL A 51 9.58 1.62 -3.14
C VAL A 51 9.88 3.10 -3.39
N GLU A 52 9.02 4.00 -2.90
CA GLU A 52 9.21 5.44 -3.04
C GLU A 52 10.45 5.92 -2.28
N TYR A 53 10.68 5.42 -1.07
CA TYR A 53 11.85 5.73 -0.25
C TYR A 53 13.17 5.35 -0.92
N VAL A 54 13.22 4.17 -1.55
CA VAL A 54 14.41 3.68 -2.25
C VAL A 54 14.63 4.42 -3.57
N ALA A 55 13.55 4.80 -4.26
CA ALA A 55 13.61 5.54 -5.53
C ALA A 55 13.79 7.07 -5.35
N GLY A 56 13.72 7.57 -4.12
CA GLY A 56 13.71 8.99 -3.80
C GLY A 56 14.98 9.73 -4.25
N GLY A 57 14.80 10.76 -5.08
CA GLY A 57 15.88 11.63 -5.55
C GLY A 57 15.98 12.96 -4.76
N PRO A 58 16.76 13.93 -5.26
CA PRO A 58 16.84 15.26 -4.67
C PRO A 58 15.45 15.90 -4.61
N GLY A 59 14.99 16.23 -3.39
CA GLY A 59 13.64 16.78 -3.14
C GLY A 59 12.64 15.78 -2.57
N TYR A 60 13.02 14.51 -2.39
CA TYR A 60 12.20 13.55 -1.66
C TYR A 60 12.08 13.94 -0.17
N ASP A 61 10.84 14.08 0.30
CA ASP A 61 10.51 14.36 1.69
C ASP A 61 9.86 13.12 2.33
N VAL A 62 10.63 12.43 3.16
CA VAL A 62 10.21 11.19 3.84
C VAL A 62 8.98 11.43 4.72
N GLY A 63 8.88 12.61 5.35
CA GLY A 63 7.76 12.96 6.23
C GLY A 63 6.45 13.07 5.46
N THR A 64 6.49 13.69 4.29
CA THR A 64 5.36 13.85 3.37
C THR A 64 4.93 12.48 2.84
N ALA A 65 5.87 11.65 2.39
CA ALA A 65 5.59 10.29 1.94
C ALA A 65 4.96 9.45 3.06
N ALA A 66 5.44 9.57 4.29
CA ALA A 66 4.89 8.85 5.45
C ALA A 66 3.45 9.31 5.77
N VAL A 67 3.17 10.61 5.72
CA VAL A 67 1.82 11.16 5.92
C VAL A 67 0.87 10.66 4.83
N LEU A 68 1.30 10.68 3.56
CA LEU A 68 0.51 10.18 2.43
C LEU A 68 0.22 8.68 2.56
N ALA A 69 1.23 7.88 2.92
CA ALA A 69 1.06 6.45 3.16
C ALA A 69 0.03 6.18 4.29
N LEU A 70 0.06 6.98 5.37
CA LEU A 70 -0.88 6.84 6.48
C LEU A 70 -2.31 7.24 6.07
N VAL A 71 -2.47 8.31 5.30
CA VAL A 71 -3.77 8.71 4.75
C VAL A 71 -4.32 7.66 3.79
N ALA A 72 -3.47 7.10 2.91
CA ALA A 72 -3.85 6.04 1.99
C ALA A 72 -4.27 4.76 2.75
N PHE A 73 -3.50 4.37 3.77
CA PHE A 73 -3.83 3.25 4.65
C PHE A 73 -5.18 3.46 5.36
N ALA A 74 -5.38 4.62 5.98
CA ALA A 74 -6.64 4.95 6.66
C ALA A 74 -7.82 4.92 5.68
N THR A 75 -7.66 5.50 4.48
CA THR A 75 -8.68 5.47 3.43
C THR A 75 -9.00 4.05 2.98
N GLY A 76 -7.98 3.20 2.84
CA GLY A 76 -8.12 1.78 2.51
C GLY A 76 -8.89 1.01 3.58
N VAL A 77 -8.57 1.24 4.87
CA VAL A 77 -9.29 0.63 6.00
C VAL A 77 -10.76 1.07 6.03
N LEU A 78 -11.02 2.37 5.89
CA LEU A 78 -12.37 2.93 5.84
C LEU A 78 -13.17 2.35 4.66
N SER A 79 -12.52 2.17 3.51
CA SER A 79 -13.13 1.56 2.33
C SER A 79 -13.44 0.08 2.55
N HIS A 80 -12.51 -0.66 3.16
CA HIS A 80 -12.68 -2.08 3.45
C HIS A 80 -13.89 -2.34 4.35
N PHE A 81 -14.08 -1.52 5.39
CA PHE A 81 -15.23 -1.63 6.30
C PHE A 81 -16.50 -0.95 5.80
N GLY A 82 -16.50 -0.38 4.60
CA GLY A 82 -17.68 0.27 4.01
C GLY A 82 -18.11 1.54 4.73
N LEU A 83 -17.22 2.21 5.49
CA LEU A 83 -17.52 3.43 6.22
C LEU A 83 -17.80 4.62 5.28
N TRP A 84 -17.34 4.54 4.03
CA TRP A 84 -17.68 5.50 2.98
C TRP A 84 -19.08 5.30 2.36
N LYS A 85 -19.79 4.21 2.71
CA LYS A 85 -21.11 3.88 2.14
C LYS A 85 -22.16 5.00 2.31
N PRO A 86 -22.27 5.68 3.47
CA PRO A 86 -23.19 6.82 3.62
C PRO A 86 -22.81 8.02 2.75
N VAL A 87 -21.51 8.19 2.47
CA VAL A 87 -21.00 9.32 1.67
C VAL A 87 -21.30 9.11 0.17
N GLY A 88 -21.46 7.85 -0.26
CA GLY A 88 -21.88 7.50 -1.62
C GLY A 88 -20.85 7.83 -2.71
N VAL A 89 -19.61 8.15 -2.34
CA VAL A 89 -18.54 8.54 -3.27
C VAL A 89 -18.26 7.43 -4.28
N ALA A 90 -18.13 6.18 -3.82
CA ALA A 90 -17.86 5.04 -4.68
C ALA A 90 -19.00 4.78 -5.69
N GLY A 91 -20.26 4.87 -5.25
CA GLY A 91 -21.42 4.71 -6.13
C GLY A 91 -21.49 5.81 -7.19
N ARG A 92 -21.31 7.07 -6.79
CA ARG A 92 -21.28 8.20 -7.75
C ARG A 92 -20.13 8.10 -8.76
N ALA A 93 -18.96 7.64 -8.32
CA ALA A 93 -17.84 7.40 -9.23
C ALA A 93 -18.20 6.29 -10.23
N GLN A 94 -18.71 5.15 -9.77
CA GLN A 94 -19.14 4.06 -10.64
C GLN A 94 -20.21 4.52 -11.65
N ASP A 95 -21.24 5.24 -11.22
CA ASP A 95 -22.31 5.74 -12.10
C ASP A 95 -21.81 6.72 -13.18
N THR A 96 -20.74 7.48 -12.88
CA THR A 96 -20.16 8.47 -13.80
C THR A 96 -19.25 7.80 -14.83
N PHE A 97 -18.43 6.81 -14.42
CA PHE A 97 -17.47 6.16 -15.31
C PHE A 97 -18.04 4.97 -16.08
N VAL A 98 -19.12 4.34 -15.62
CA VAL A 98 -19.78 3.22 -16.34
C VAL A 98 -20.70 3.72 -17.47
N LYS A 99 -21.21 4.96 -17.39
CA LYS A 99 -22.04 5.55 -18.46
C LYS A 99 -21.26 6.10 -19.65
N ALA A 100 -19.92 6.03 -19.62
CA ALA A 100 -19.06 6.51 -20.70
C ALA A 100 -18.64 5.41 -21.70
N ALA A 101 -19.22 4.21 -21.63
CA ALA A 101 -18.97 3.09 -22.54
C ALA A 101 -20.20 2.76 -23.40
#